data_AF-A0A955QDZ2-F1
#
_entry.id   AF-A0A955QDZ2-F1
#
_cell.length_a   1.000
_cell.length_b   1.000
_cell.length_c   1.000
_cell.angle_alpha   90.00
_cell.angle_beta   90.00
_cell.angle_gamma   90.00
#
_symmetry.space_group_name_H-M   'P 1'
#
loop_
_entity.id
_entity.type
_entity.pdbx_description
1 polymer ?
#
loop_
_entity_poly.entity_id
_entity_poly.type
_entity_poly.pdbx_seq_one_letter_code
_entity_poly.pdbx_strand_id
1 'polypeptide(L)' 'MKLISSYELTHRTEPELAALFGQVSKILTLTEEESAARRNALASLENISRARINRVHRPRFTR' A
#
# COMPACT_ATOMS: atom_id res chain seq x y z
N MET A 1 -0.29 10.34 9.69
CA MET A 1 0.12 9.74 8.40
C MET A 1 -0.80 10.23 7.28
N LYS A 2 -0.25 10.55 6.11
CA LYS A 2 -1.00 10.84 4.88
C LYS A 2 -1.50 9.54 4.24
N LEU A 3 -2.72 9.52 3.74
CA LEU A 3 -3.25 8.40 2.95
C LEU A 3 -2.44 8.22 1.66
N ILE A 4 -2.03 6.99 1.37
CA ILE A 4 -1.44 6.61 0.09
C ILE A 4 -2.56 6.16 -0.84
N SER A 5 -2.78 6.94 -1.90
CA SER A 5 -3.83 6.65 -2.88
C SER A 5 -3.44 5.51 -3.82
N SER A 6 -4.43 4.84 -4.40
CA SER A 6 -4.22 3.84 -5.45
C SER A 6 -3.48 4.41 -6.66
N TYR A 7 -3.74 5.68 -7.01
CA TYR A 7 -3.07 6.39 -8.10
C TYR A 7 -1.56 6.58 -7.87
N GLU A 8 -1.15 6.85 -6.63
CA GLU A 8 0.28 6.94 -6.28
C GLU A 8 1.00 5.58 -6.39
N LEU A 9 0.27 4.48 -6.28
CA LEU A 9 0.80 3.11 -6.32
C LEU A 9 0.91 2.54 -7.73
N THR A 10 0.19 3.09 -8.71
CA THR A 10 0.17 2.58 -10.09
C THR A 10 1.56 2.51 -10.73
N HIS A 11 2.42 3.47 -10.42
CA HIS A 11 3.77 3.57 -10.97
C HIS A 11 4.83 2.78 -10.18
N ARG A 12 4.49 2.25 -8.99
CA ARG A 12 5.44 1.58 -8.08
C ARG A 12 5.62 0.10 -8.42
N THR A 13 6.86 -0.35 -8.49
CA THR A 13 7.26 -1.74 -8.68
C THR A 13 6.86 -2.65 -7.51
N GLU A 14 6.84 -3.97 -7.70
CA GLU A 14 6.54 -4.90 -6.60
C GLU A 14 7.46 -4.73 -5.38
N PRO A 15 8.81 -4.64 -5.51
CA PRO A 15 9.67 -4.43 -4.35
C PRO A 15 9.40 -3.09 -3.64
N GLU A 16 9.06 -2.04 -4.38
CA GLU A 16 8.63 -0.76 -3.78
C GLU A 16 7.31 -0.90 -3.01
N LEU A 17 6.34 -1.64 -3.57
CA LEU A 17 5.07 -1.92 -2.90
C LEU A 17 5.27 -2.76 -1.63
N ALA A 18 6.16 -3.76 -1.66
CA ALA A 18 6.52 -4.55 -0.49
C ALA A 18 7.19 -3.70 0.60
N ALA A 19 8.13 -2.82 0.21
CA ALA A 19 8.78 -1.88 1.13
C ALA A 19 7.76 -0.92 1.76
N LEU A 20 6.85 -0.35 0.96
CA LEU A 20 5.77 0.52 1.44
C LEU A 20 4.84 -0.21 2.41
N PHE A 21 4.46 -1.45 2.10
CA PHE A 21 3.61 -2.25 2.99
C PHE A 21 4.25 -2.43 4.37
N GLY A 22 5.56 -2.73 4.41
CA GLY A 22 6.32 -2.86 5.65
C GLY A 22 6.41 -1.54 6.43
N GLN A 23 6.65 -0.42 5.74
CA GLN A 23 6.70 0.90 6.38
C GLN A 23 5.35 1.29 6.98
N VAL A 24 4.25 1.14 6.23
CA VAL A 24 2.91 1.49 6.71
C VAL A 24 2.48 0.58 7.84
N SER A 25 2.81 -0.72 7.78
CA SER A 25 2.53 -1.65 8.89
C SER A 25 3.22 -1.21 10.19
N LYS A 26 4.48 -0.76 10.12
CA LYS A 26 5.18 -0.19 11.28
C LYS A 26 4.49 1.09 11.78
N ILE A 27 4.14 2.01 10.88
CA ILE A 27 3.45 3.25 11.25
C ILE A 27 2.11 2.94 11.94
N LEU A 28 1.34 1.96 11.45
CA LEU A 28 0.07 1.56 12.06
C LEU A 28 0.23 1.17 13.53
N THR A 29 1.30 0.42 13.87
CA THR A 29 1.58 0.03 15.26
C THR A 29 1.91 1.21 16.18
N LEU A 30 2.30 2.35 15.63
CA LEU A 30 2.62 3.58 16.35
C LEU A 30 1.45 4.58 16.40
N THR A 31 0.33 4.28 15.72
CA THR A 31 -0.84 5.17 15.72
C THR A 31 -1.81 4.83 16.83
N GLU A 32 -2.31 5.87 17.50
CA GLU A 32 -3.38 5.75 18.49
C GLU A 32 -4.65 5.16 17.87
N GLU A 33 -5.41 4.43 18.69
CA GLU A 33 -6.70 3.86 18.32
C GLU A 33 -7.69 4.96 17.89
N GLU A 34 -8.53 4.64 16.90
CA GLU A 34 -9.54 5.54 16.31
C GLU A 34 -9.04 6.85 15.66
N SER A 35 -7.73 7.11 15.68
CA SER A 35 -7.15 8.29 15.05
C SER A 35 -7.36 8.31 13.53
N ALA A 36 -7.47 9.52 12.95
CA ALA A 36 -7.47 9.68 11.49
C ALA A 36 -6.19 9.11 10.86
N ALA A 37 -5.07 9.14 11.59
CA ALA A 37 -3.82 8.53 11.17
C ALA A 37 -3.93 7.00 11.04
N ARG A 38 -4.60 6.33 11.98
CA ARG A 38 -4.85 4.87 11.94
C ARG A 38 -5.74 4.49 10.76
N ARG A 39 -6.84 5.23 10.54
CA ARG A 39 -7.72 5.04 9.37
C ARG A 39 -6.96 5.19 8.04
N ASN A 40 -6.12 6.22 7.94
CA ASN A 40 -5.28 6.43 6.75
C ASN A 40 -4.26 5.30 6.55
N ALA A 41 -3.66 4.80 7.63
CA ALA A 41 -2.71 3.69 7.57
C ALA A 41 -3.39 2.39 7.08
N LEU A 42 -4.56 2.06 7.63
CA LEU A 42 -5.35 0.89 7.21
C LEU A 42 -5.78 0.98 5.74
N ALA A 43 -6.32 2.12 5.31
CA ALA A 43 -6.71 2.33 3.91
C ALA A 43 -5.49 2.28 2.96
N SER A 44 -4.33 2.77 3.40
CA SER A 44 -3.08 2.67 2.63
C SER A 44 -2.62 1.21 2.49
N LEU A 45 -2.72 0.39 3.55
CA LEU A 45 -2.39 -1.03 3.49
C LEU A 45 -3.30 -1.79 2.53
N GLU A 46 -4.60 -1.50 2.54
CA GLU A 46 -5.55 -2.08 1.58
C GLU A 46 -5.18 -1.72 0.14
N ASN A 47 -4.91 -0.44 -0.13
CA ASN A 47 -4.50 0.02 -1.46
C ASN A 47 -3.22 -0.66 -1.93
N ILE A 48 -2.21 -0.79 -1.06
CA ILE A 48 -0.95 -1.47 -1.38
C ILE A 48 -1.18 -2.96 -1.65
N SER A 49 -2.00 -3.63 -0.83
CA SER A 49 -2.34 -5.04 -1.02
C SER A 49 -2.98 -5.29 -2.39
N ARG A 50 -3.98 -4.46 -2.76
CA ARG A 50 -4.63 -4.52 -4.08
C ARG A 50 -3.63 -4.26 -5.21
N ALA A 51 -2.75 -3.27 -5.07
CA ALA A 51 -1.73 -2.97 -6.07
C ALA A 51 -0.75 -4.15 -6.27
N ARG A 52 -0.35 -4.83 -5.19
CA ARG A 52 0.51 -6.03 -5.26
C ARG A 52 -0.18 -7.18 -5.96
N ILE A 53 -1.44 -7.48 -5.63
CA ILE A 53 -2.23 -8.53 -6.29
C ILE A 53 -2.34 -8.24 -7.80
N ASN A 54 -2.66 -6.99 -8.16
CA ASN A 54 -2.75 -6.56 -9.55
C ASN A 54 -1.42 -6.69 -10.32
N ARG A 55 -0.27 -6.53 -9.65
CA ARG A 55 1.05 -6.76 -10.25
C ARG A 55 1.37 -8.23 -10.45
N VAL A 56 1.01 -9.09 -9.50
CA VAL A 56 1.17 -10.55 -9.62
C VAL A 56 0.25 -11.11 -10.71
N HIS A 57 -0.96 -10.57 -10.86
CA HIS A 57 -1.97 -11.04 -11.79
C HIS A 57 -1.94 -10.34 -13.15
N ARG A 58 -1.00 -9.42 -13.40
CA ARG A 58 -0.85 -8.83 -14.73
C ARG A 58 -0.26 -9.92 -15.65
N PRO A 59 -1.02 -10.47 -16.61
CA PRO A 59 -0.44 -11.40 -17.56
C PRO A 59 0.73 -10.68 -18.23
N ARG A 60 1.91 -11.30 -18.19
CA ARG A 60 3.04 -10.90 -19.02
C ARG A 60 2.63 -11.19 -20.46
N PHE A 61 1.84 -10.31 -21.07
CA PHE A 61 1.80 -10.23 -22.52
C PHE A 61 3.13 -9.63 -22.95
N THR A 62 4.14 -10.49 -22.99
CA THR A 62 5.35 -10.28 -23.77
C THR A 62 4.92 -10.27 -25.23
N ARG A 63 5.09 -9.12 -25.86
CA ARG A 63 5.03 -8.98 -27.32
C ARG A 63 6.33 -9.49 -27.92
#